data_AF-A0A2H0RRZ9-F1
#
_entry.id   AF-A0A2H0RRZ9-F1
#
_cell.length_a   1.000
_cell.length_b   1.000
_cell.length_c   1.000
_cell.angle_alpha   90.00
_cell.angle_beta   90.00
_cell.angle_gamma   90.00
#
_symmetry.space_group_name_H-M   'P 1'
#
loop_
_entity.id
_entity.type
_entity.pdbx_description
1 polymer ?
#
loop_
_entity_poly.entity_id
_entity_poly.type
_entity_poly.pdbx_seq_one_letter_code
_entity_poly.pdbx_strand_id
1 'polypeptide(L)'
;MELGLGLGFGTMLCRMAIPSKHLQDLYQLFGAVETPREAQKLLSDILTPQELASVAERWQLIRELAKGTPQRTIAQKLSVSISKITRGSRMLQFGSGGFRYFLNKLQKN
;
A
#
# COMPACT_ATOMS: atom_id res chain seq x y z
N MET A 1 -34.76 1.16 17.63
CA MET A 1 -34.40 0.31 16.49
C MET A 1 -34.52 1.16 15.25
N GLU A 2 -33.43 1.81 14.84
CA GLU A 2 -33.35 2.50 13.55
C GLU A 2 -32.13 1.92 12.85
N LEU A 3 -32.41 1.23 11.74
CA LEU A 3 -31.47 0.43 10.98
C LEU A 3 -30.68 1.31 10.00
N GLY A 4 -29.36 1.29 10.16
CA GLY A 4 -28.41 1.18 9.06
C GLY A 4 -28.55 2.11 7.85
N LEU A 5 -28.06 3.35 7.98
CA LEU A 5 -27.49 4.08 6.84
C LEU A 5 -26.16 3.43 6.45
N GLY A 6 -26.25 2.33 5.71
CA GLY A 6 -25.16 1.79 4.92
C GLY A 6 -24.87 2.75 3.77
N LEU A 7 -24.10 3.81 4.05
CA LEU A 7 -23.43 4.59 3.02
C LEU A 7 -22.46 3.65 2.31
N GLY A 8 -22.95 3.04 1.24
CA GLY A 8 -22.11 2.51 0.19
C GLY A 8 -21.20 3.64 -0.24
N PHE A 9 -19.94 3.58 0.17
CA PHE A 9 -18.87 4.34 -0.45
C PHE A 9 -18.72 3.75 -1.85
N GLY A 10 -19.65 4.18 -2.72
CA GLY A 10 -19.59 4.02 -4.15
C GLY A 10 -18.19 4.45 -4.55
N THR A 11 -17.50 3.52 -5.21
CA THR A 11 -16.29 3.74 -5.96
C THR A 11 -16.58 4.75 -7.07
N MET A 12 -16.72 6.02 -6.70
CA MET A 12 -16.57 7.15 -7.60
C MET A 12 -15.08 7.36 -7.83
N LEU A 13 -14.43 6.30 -8.33
CA LEU A 13 -13.11 6.40 -8.93
C LEU A 13 -13.35 6.99 -10.31
N CYS A 14 -13.07 8.28 -10.44
CA CYS A 14 -12.82 8.93 -11.72
C CYS A 14 -11.85 8.01 -12.49
N ARG A 15 -12.38 7.32 -13.50
CA ARG A 15 -11.68 6.29 -14.24
C ARG A 15 -10.75 6.98 -15.23
N MET A 16 -9.62 7.48 -14.74
CA MET A 16 -8.47 7.75 -15.60
C MET A 16 -8.05 6.39 -16.16
N ALA A 17 -8.48 6.08 -17.37
CA ALA A 17 -8.05 4.87 -18.06
C ALA A 17 -6.59 5.08 -18.49
N ILE A 18 -5.66 4.67 -17.63
CA ILE A 18 -4.24 4.62 -18.02
C ILE A 18 -4.13 3.66 -19.20
N PRO A 19 -3.53 4.06 -20.33
CA PRO A 19 -3.36 3.18 -21.48
C PRO A 19 -2.65 1.89 -21.07
N SER A 20 -3.16 0.74 -21.54
CA SER A 20 -2.65 -0.58 -21.16
C SER A 20 -1.16 -0.74 -21.44
N LYS A 21 -0.67 -0.19 -22.57
CA LYS A 21 0.74 -0.21 -22.94
C LYS A 21 1.62 0.54 -21.92
N HIS A 22 1.20 1.72 -21.46
CA HIS A 22 1.97 2.49 -20.47
C HIS A 22 2.11 1.72 -19.15
N LEU A 23 1.07 0.99 -18.73
CA LEU A 23 1.15 0.13 -17.54
C LEU A 23 2.07 -1.07 -17.76
N GLN A 24 2.01 -1.70 -18.93
CA GLN A 24 2.89 -2.83 -19.25
C GLN A 24 4.37 -2.42 -19.24
N ASP A 25 4.71 -1.30 -19.88
CA ASP A 25 6.06 -0.75 -19.91
C ASP A 25 6.55 -0.41 -18.48
N LEU A 26 5.68 0.17 -17.64
CA LEU A 26 5.99 0.43 -16.24
C LEU A 26 6.26 -0.86 -15.45
N TYR A 27 5.47 -1.91 -15.64
CA TYR A 27 5.69 -3.19 -14.97
C TYR A 27 6.97 -3.87 -15.44
N GLN A 28 7.34 -3.75 -16.72
CA GLN A 28 8.62 -4.23 -17.22
C GLN A 28 9.80 -3.49 -16.57
N LEU A 29 9.70 -2.16 -16.44
CA LEU A 29 10.71 -1.34 -15.76
C LEU A 29 10.91 -1.77 -14.29
N PHE A 30 9.82 -1.97 -13.54
CA PHE A 30 9.91 -2.50 -12.16
C PHE A 30 10.42 -3.94 -12.11
N GLY A 31 10.15 -4.76 -13.13
CA GLY A 31 10.64 -6.13 -13.24
C GLY A 31 12.14 -6.25 -13.51
N ALA A 32 12.77 -5.21 -14.06
CA ALA A 32 14.21 -5.18 -14.36
C ALA A 32 15.08 -4.78 -13.15
N VAL A 33 14.47 -4.44 -12.00
CA VAL A 33 15.20 -4.07 -10.79
C VAL A 33 15.71 -5.33 -10.08
N GLU A 34 17.03 -5.46 -9.93
CA GLU A 34 17.67 -6.64 -9.34
C GLU A 34 18.19 -6.39 -7.93
N THR A 35 18.55 -5.14 -7.60
CA THR A 35 19.16 -4.80 -6.31
C THR A 35 18.43 -3.67 -5.56
N PRO A 36 18.55 -3.59 -4.22
CA PRO A 36 18.00 -2.47 -3.45
C PRO A 36 18.55 -1.10 -3.88
N ARG A 37 19.79 -1.05 -4.39
CA ARG A 37 20.41 0.20 -4.87
C ARG A 37 19.77 0.69 -6.18
N GLU A 38 19.43 -0.23 -7.08
CA GLU A 38 18.68 0.10 -8.30
C GLU A 38 17.27 0.56 -7.97
N ALA A 39 16.59 -0.14 -7.04
CA ALA A 39 15.28 0.27 -6.55
C ALA A 39 15.31 1.69 -5.99
N GLN A 40 16.33 2.03 -5.20
CA GLN A 40 16.50 3.37 -4.65
C GLN A 40 16.60 4.43 -5.76
N LYS A 41 17.49 4.22 -6.75
CA LYS A 41 17.65 5.16 -7.88
C LYS A 41 16.33 5.36 -8.63
N LEU A 42 15.69 4.26 -9.02
CA LEU A 42 14.44 4.30 -9.78
C LEU A 42 13.33 5.03 -9.02
N LEU A 43 13.15 4.71 -7.73
CA LEU A 43 12.09 5.30 -6.91
C LEU A 43 12.34 6.78 -6.62
N SER A 44 13.60 7.20 -6.47
CA SER A 44 13.95 8.62 -6.29
C SER A 44 13.71 9.46 -7.54
N ASP A 45 13.78 8.87 -8.74
CA ASP A 45 13.49 9.56 -10.00
C ASP A 45 11.99 9.58 -10.35
N ILE A 46 11.26 8.48 -10.04
CA ILE A 46 9.83 8.35 -10.36
C ILE A 46 8.91 9.04 -9.35
N LEU A 47 9.28 9.04 -8.07
CA LEU A 47 8.43 9.55 -7.00
C LEU A 47 9.01 10.85 -6.44
N THR A 48 8.11 11.78 -6.09
CA THR A 48 8.49 12.89 -5.24
C THR A 48 8.93 12.37 -3.85
N PRO A 49 9.78 13.11 -3.11
CA PRO A 49 10.18 12.71 -1.77
C PRO A 49 9.00 12.42 -0.82
N GLN A 50 7.91 13.18 -0.96
CA GLN A 50 6.69 13.02 -0.17
C GLN A 50 5.94 11.73 -0.54
N GLU A 51 5.85 11.39 -1.82
CA GLU A 51 5.25 10.14 -2.29
C GLU A 51 6.07 8.94 -1.84
N LEU A 52 7.40 9.01 -1.96
CA LEU A 52 8.31 7.96 -1.51
C LEU A 52 8.16 7.70 0.00
N ALA A 53 8.16 8.76 0.81
CA ALA A 53 7.92 8.66 2.24
C ALA A 53 6.54 8.04 2.55
N SER A 54 5.50 8.41 1.79
CA SER A 54 4.15 7.88 1.96
C SER A 54 4.04 6.39 1.60
N VAL A 55 4.73 5.95 0.54
CA VAL A 55 4.79 4.53 0.15
C VAL A 55 5.56 3.72 1.20
N ALA A 56 6.66 4.26 1.72
CA ALA A 56 7.45 3.63 2.77
C ALA A 56 6.65 3.50 4.09
N GLU A 57 5.97 4.57 4.53
CA GLU A 57 5.07 4.56 5.70
C GLU A 57 3.98 3.48 5.53
N ARG A 58 3.35 3.42 4.35
CA ARG A 58 2.32 2.43 4.03
C ARG A 58 2.86 1.01 4.17
N TRP A 59 4.06 0.74 3.67
CA TRP A 59 4.65 -0.59 3.79
C TRP A 59 4.90 -0.97 5.26
N GLN A 60 5.44 -0.06 6.09
CA GLN A 60 5.63 -0.34 7.52
C GLN A 60 4.30 -0.59 8.23
N LEU A 61 3.27 0.21 7.93
CA LEU A 61 1.92 -0.01 8.45
C LEU A 61 1.39 -1.41 8.12
N ILE A 62 1.50 -1.83 6.86
CA ILE A 62 1.06 -3.15 6.41
C ILE A 62 1.83 -4.27 7.12
N ARG A 63 3.14 -4.12 7.33
CA ARG A 63 3.94 -5.11 8.07
C ARG A 63 3.51 -5.25 9.52
N GLU A 64 3.26 -4.15 10.24
CA GLU A 64 2.82 -4.21 11.64
C GLU A 64 1.40 -4.79 11.76
N LEU A 65 0.50 -4.42 10.84
CA LEU A 65 -0.83 -5.02 10.76
C LEU A 65 -0.76 -6.54 10.53
N ALA A 66 0.12 -7.00 9.64
CA ALA A 66 0.31 -8.43 9.37
C ALA A 66 0.90 -9.20 10.55
N LYS A 67 1.66 -8.53 11.44
CA LYS A 67 2.16 -9.11 12.69
C LYS A 67 1.10 -9.20 13.79
N GLY A 68 -0.10 -8.65 13.58
CA GLY A 68 -1.13 -8.56 14.61
C GLY A 68 -0.86 -7.49 15.66
N THR A 69 0.00 -6.50 15.37
CA THR A 69 0.31 -5.43 16.32
C THR A 69 -0.96 -4.59 16.62
N PRO A 70 -1.27 -4.30 17.90
CA PRO A 70 -2.44 -3.49 18.25
C PRO A 70 -2.40 -2.09 17.62
N GLN A 71 -3.55 -1.59 17.17
CA GLN A 71 -3.65 -0.31 16.45
C GLN A 71 -3.07 0.88 17.23
N ARG A 72 -3.28 0.91 18.55
CA ARG A 72 -2.74 1.97 19.42
C ARG A 72 -1.20 2.00 19.39
N THR A 73 -0.57 0.83 19.40
CA THR A 73 0.89 0.69 19.30
C THR A 73 1.39 1.13 17.94
N ILE A 74 0.69 0.75 16.86
CA ILE A 74 1.02 1.18 15.50
C ILE A 74 0.94 2.71 15.38
N ALA A 75 -0.10 3.34 15.94
CA ALA A 75 -0.29 4.78 15.90
C ALA A 75 0.88 5.53 16.56
N GLN A 76 1.36 5.03 17.70
CA GLN A 76 2.51 5.59 18.41
C GLN A 76 3.82 5.35 17.66
N LYS A 77 4.05 4.13 17.16
CA LYS A 77 5.29 3.73 16.51
C LYS A 77 5.52 4.44 15.16
N LEU A 78 4.46 4.61 14.39
CA LEU A 78 4.52 5.19 13.04
C LEU A 78 4.02 6.64 12.99
N SER A 79 3.59 7.22 14.11
CA SER A 79 3.00 8.57 14.17
C SER A 79 1.85 8.77 13.16
N VAL A 80 0.99 7.75 13.02
CA VAL A 80 -0.14 7.75 12.08
C VAL A 80 -1.49 7.79 12.81
N SER A 81 -2.49 8.40 12.19
CA SER A 81 -3.85 8.43 12.74
C SER A 81 -4.54 7.07 12.67
N ILE A 82 -5.48 6.82 13.59
CA ILE A 82 -6.32 5.60 13.60
C ILE A 82 -7.03 5.41 12.25
N SER A 83 -7.51 6.48 11.63
CA SER A 83 -8.15 6.42 10.31
C SER A 83 -7.22 5.93 9.20
N LYS A 84 -5.90 6.22 9.26
CA LYS A 84 -4.91 5.63 8.33
C LYS A 84 -4.76 4.13 8.59
N ILE A 85 -4.70 3.72 9.86
CA ILE A 85 -4.56 2.31 10.25
C ILE A 85 -5.77 1.49 9.80
N THR A 86 -7.00 1.99 10.02
CA THR A 86 -8.23 1.33 9.57
C THR A 86 -8.26 1.15 8.06
N ARG A 87 -7.82 2.16 7.29
CA ARG A 87 -7.67 2.05 5.82
C ARG A 87 -6.62 0.99 5.45
N GLY A 88 -5.46 0.99 6.12
CA GLY A 88 -4.43 -0.04 5.97
C GLY A 88 -4.97 -1.46 6.18
N SER A 89 -5.70 -1.65 7.27
CA SER A 89 -6.33 -2.93 7.63
C SER A 89 -7.31 -3.40 6.54
N ARG A 90 -8.17 -2.50 6.06
CA ARG A 90 -9.10 -2.81 4.96
C ARG A 90 -8.37 -3.18 3.67
N MET A 91 -7.30 -2.47 3.30
CA MET A 91 -6.49 -2.81 2.11
C MET A 91 -5.87 -4.21 2.22
N LEU A 92 -5.42 -4.59 3.41
CA LEU A 92 -4.82 -5.91 3.64
C LEU A 92 -5.88 -7.03 3.62
N GLN A 93 -7.09 -6.77 4.13
CA GLN A 93 -8.17 -7.75 4.21
C GLN A 93 -8.95 -7.91 2.90
N PHE A 94 -9.26 -6.81 2.21
CA PHE A 94 -10.20 -6.76 1.10
C PHE A 94 -9.61 -6.19 -0.21
N GLY A 95 -8.30 -5.88 -0.23
CA GLY A 95 -7.63 -5.42 -1.44
C GLY A 95 -7.37 -6.54 -2.46
N SER A 96 -6.60 -6.23 -3.51
CA SER A 96 -6.24 -7.17 -4.59
C SER A 96 -5.34 -8.35 -4.17
N GLY A 97 -4.98 -8.45 -2.89
CA GLY A 97 -4.14 -9.52 -2.36
C GLY A 97 -2.62 -9.33 -2.55
N GLY A 98 -2.17 -8.31 -3.29
CA GLY A 98 -0.75 -8.07 -3.57
C GLY A 98 0.11 -7.94 -2.30
N PHE A 99 -0.35 -7.20 -1.29
CA PHE A 99 0.38 -7.10 -0.02
C PHE A 99 0.56 -8.44 0.67
N ARG A 100 -0.48 -9.29 0.70
CA ARG A 100 -0.40 -10.61 1.34
C ARG A 100 0.55 -11.54 0.59
N TYR A 101 0.53 -11.50 -0.75
CA TYR A 101 1.49 -12.23 -1.58
C TYR A 101 2.93 -11.85 -1.24
N PHE A 102 3.27 -10.56 -1.23
CA PHE A 102 4.64 -10.10 -0.96
C PHE A 102 5.08 -10.28 0.49
N LEU A 103 4.19 -10.12 1.46
CA LEU A 103 4.47 -10.46 2.86
C LEU A 103 4.92 -11.92 2.99
N ASN A 104 4.17 -12.84 2.38
CA ASN A 104 4.51 -14.27 2.38
C ASN A 104 5.81 -14.56 1.63
N LYS A 105 6.05 -13.89 0.49
CA LYS A 105 7.27 -14.05 -0.31
C LYS A 105 8.51 -13.61 0.46
N LEU A 106 8.43 -12.50 1.19
CA LEU A 106 9.54 -11.94 1.97
C LEU A 106 9.81 -12.67 3.29
N GLN A 107 8.84 -13.43 3.81
CA GLN A 107 9.03 -14.27 5.01
C GLN A 107 9.67 -15.63 4.71
N LYS A 108 9.64 -16.07 3.44
CA LYS A 108 10.17 -17.37 3.00
C LYS A 108 11.63 -17.34 2.57
N ASN A 109 12.25 -16.16 2.61
CA ASN A 109 13.68 -15.92 2.37
C ASN A 109 14.33 -15.47 3.67
#